data_AF-D7A3V1-F1
#
_entry.id   AF-D7A3V1-F1
#
_cell.length_a   1.000
_cell.length_b   1.000
_cell.length_c   1.000
_cell.angle_alpha   90.00
_cell.angle_beta   90.00
_cell.angle_gamma   90.00
#
_symmetry.space_group_name_H-M   'P 1'
#
loop_
_entity.id
_entity.type
_entity.pdbx_description
1 polymer ?
#
loop_
_entity_poly.entity_id
_entity_poly.type
_entity_poly.pdbx_seq_one_letter_code
_entity_poly.pdbx_strand_id
1 'polypeptide(L)' 'MTVLLYLVPAALSLGLLGLAAFLWSLRAGQYDDMDGAAVRVLQDDDLADPRGRR' A
#
# COMPACT_ATOMS: atom_id res chain seq x y z
N MET A 1 -16.82 32.24 11.99
CA MET A 1 -17.46 31.74 10.75
C MET A 1 -16.55 31.82 9.51
N THR A 2 -15.44 32.56 9.55
CA THR A 2 -14.44 32.65 8.46
C THR A 2 -13.55 31.42 8.32
N VAL A 3 -13.28 30.68 9.40
CA VAL A 3 -12.37 29.51 9.33
C VAL A 3 -12.95 28.36 8.48
N LEU A 4 -14.27 28.18 8.51
CA LEU A 4 -14.95 27.15 7.73
C LEU A 4 -14.81 27.36 6.21
N LEU A 5 -14.70 28.62 5.76
CA LEU A 5 -14.44 28.94 4.35
C LEU A 5 -13.10 28.40 3.84
N TYR A 6 -12.12 28.19 4.73
CA TYR A 6 -10.83 27.60 4.38
C TYR A 6 -10.80 26.10 4.66
N LEU A 7 -11.36 25.66 5.79
CA LEU A 7 -11.33 24.26 6.19
C LEU A 7 -12.20 23.37 5.30
N VAL A 8 -13.35 23.85 4.83
CA VAL A 8 -14.23 23.03 3.97
C VAL A 8 -13.56 22.73 2.62
N PRO A 9 -13.04 23.71 1.86
CA PRO A 9 -12.29 23.41 0.65
C PRO A 9 -11.04 22.57 0.93
N ALA A 10 -10.28 22.86 1.98
CA ALA A 10 -9.09 22.09 2.32
C ALA A 10 -9.42 20.61 2.60
N ALA A 11 -10.46 20.33 3.38
CA ALA A 11 -10.89 18.98 3.68
C ALA A 11 -11.37 18.24 2.42
N LEU A 12 -12.15 18.89 1.55
CA LEU A 12 -12.60 18.32 0.30
C LEU A 12 -11.43 18.03 -0.65
N SER A 13 -10.47 18.96 -0.76
CA SER A 13 -9.26 18.75 -1.56
C SER A 13 -8.42 17.59 -1.04
N LEU A 14 -8.22 17.48 0.27
CA LEU A 14 -7.50 16.37 0.88
C LEU A 14 -8.21 15.03 0.64
N GLY A 15 -9.54 14.99 0.77
CA GLY A 15 -10.34 13.80 0.46
C GLY A 15 -10.21 13.39 -1.00
N LEU A 16 -10.31 14.36 -1.93
CA LEU A 16 -10.17 14.11 -3.36
C LEU A 16 -8.75 13.66 -3.74
N LEU A 17 -7.72 14.28 -3.15
CA LEU A 17 -6.32 13.88 -3.35
C LEU A 17 -6.08 12.44 -2.86
N GLY A 18 -6.60 12.09 -1.69
CA GLY A 18 -6.53 10.73 -1.16
C GLY A 18 -7.23 9.72 -2.08
N LEU A 19 -8.44 10.05 -2.56
CA LEU A 19 -9.18 9.20 -3.50
C LEU A 19 -8.43 9.05 -4.83
N ALA A 20 -7.91 10.14 -5.39
CA ALA A 20 -7.17 10.10 -6.64
C ALA A 20 -5.89 9.28 -6.51
N ALA A 21 -5.13 9.45 -5.41
CA ALA A 21 -3.94 8.66 -5.13
C ALA A 21 -4.27 7.17 -4.96
N PHE A 22 -5.38 6.85 -4.28
CA PHE A 22 -5.85 5.47 -4.12
C PHE A 22 -6.21 4.82 -5.46
N LEU A 23 -7.01 5.51 -6.30
CA LEU A 23 -7.36 5.01 -7.63
C LEU A 23 -6.15 4.87 -8.54
N TRP A 24 -5.18 5.79 -8.44
CA TRP A 24 -3.91 5.68 -9.15
C TRP A 24 -3.11 4.45 -8.70
N SER A 25 -3.04 4.18 -7.39
CA SER A 25 -2.36 3.00 -6.82
C SER A 25 -2.97 1.68 -7.33
N LEU A 26 -4.31 1.59 -7.37
CA LEU A 26 -5.02 0.44 -7.95
C LEU A 26 -4.66 0.25 -9.43
N ARG A 27 -4.66 1.33 -10.22
CA ARG A 27 -4.33 1.26 -11.65
C ARG A 27 -2.84 1.00 -11.91
N ALA A 28 -1.97 1.31 -10.96
CA ALA A 28 -0.55 1.01 -11.03
C ALA A 28 -0.22 -0.47 -10.76
N GLY A 29 -1.21 -1.31 -10.42
CA GLY A 29 -1.01 -2.74 -10.17
C GLY A 29 -0.23 -3.05 -8.90
N GLN A 30 -0.08 -2.08 -7.98
CA GLN A 30 0.67 -2.29 -6.72
C GLN A 30 0.07 -3.38 -5.82
N TYR A 31 -1.23 -3.66 -5.99
CA TYR A 31 -1.92 -4.67 -5.19
C TYR A 31 -1.91 -6.07 -5.81
N ASP A 32 -1.39 -6.24 -7.03
CA ASP A 32 -1.43 -7.52 -7.75
C ASP A 32 -0.46 -8.57 -7.16
N ASP A 33 0.61 -8.15 -6.47
CA ASP A 33 1.60 -9.04 -5.82
C ASP A 33 1.49 -9.05 -4.28
N MET A 34 0.37 -8.59 -3.72
CA MET A 34 0.15 -8.68 -2.26
C MET A 34 0.02 -10.14 -1.79
N ASP A 35 -0.60 -10.99 -2.60
CA ASP A 35 -0.77 -12.42 -2.31
C ASP A 35 0.56 -13.18 -2.40
N GLY A 36 1.41 -12.87 -3.39
CA GLY A 36 2.73 -13.49 -3.53
C GLY A 36 3.72 -13.09 -2.43
N ALA A 37 3.65 -11.85 -1.93
CA ALA A 37 4.41 -11.41 -0.77
C ALA A 37 4.02 -12.16 0.53
N ALA A 38 2.72 -12.40 0.75
CA ALA A 38 2.21 -13.14 1.91
C ALA A 38 2.58 -14.63 1.87
N VAL A 39 2.64 -15.24 0.69
CA VAL A 39 3.10 -16.62 0.54
C VAL A 39 4.61 -16.74 0.84
N ARG A 40 5.43 -15.82 0.34
CA ARG A 40 6.89 -15.82 0.58
C ARG A 40 7.26 -15.65 2.05
N VAL A 41 6.56 -14.79 2.80
CA VAL A 41 6.87 -14.60 4.24
C VAL A 41 6.57 -15.83 5.10
N LEU A 42 5.71 -16.75 4.62
CA LEU A 42 5.37 -18.00 5.31
C LEU A 42 6.20 -19.20 4.82
N GLN A 43 6.93 -19.06 3.72
CA GLN A 43 7.79 -20.12 3.22
C GLN A 43 9.14 -20.06 3.96
N ASP A 44 9.37 -21.04 4.84
CA ASP A 44 10.64 -21.25 5.56
C ASP A 44 11.80 -21.68 4.64
N ASP A 45 11.57 -21.85 3.33
CA ASP A 45 12.55 -22.33 2.34
C ASP A 45 13.73 -21.35 2.13
N ASP A 46 13.55 -20.07 2.50
CA ASP A 46 14.63 -19.07 2.52
C ASP A 46 15.63 -19.27 3.68
N LEU A 47 15.30 -20.12 4.66
CA LEU A 47 16.23 -20.63 5.66
C LEU A 47 16.97 -21.88 5.14
N ALA A 48 17.44 -21.84 3.90
CA ALA A 48 18.40 -22.83 3.42
C ALA A 48 19.64 -22.78 4.32
N ASP A 49 19.77 -23.78 5.18
CA ASP A 49 20.90 -23.98 6.09
C ASP A 49 22.21 -23.84 5.30
N PRO A 50 23.11 -22.89 5.65
CA PRO A 50 24.41 -22.76 5.00
C PRO A 50 25.32 -23.98 5.23
N ARG A 51 24.87 -24.98 5.99
CA ARG A 51 25.58 -26.24 6.24
C ARG A 51 24.88 -27.40 5.54
N GLY A 52 25.03 -27.46 4.23
CA GLY A 52 24.78 -28.67 3.45
C GLY A 52 25.59 -29.86 3.99
N ARG A 53 25.00 -30.63 4.89
CA ARG A 53 25.43 -32.00 5.20
C ARG A 53 24.47 -32.95 4.50
N ARG A 54 25.04 -33.61 3.50
CA ARG A 54 24.51 -34.81 2.84
C ARG A 54 24.08 -35.86 3.84
#